data_AF-A0A450W073-F1
#
_entry.id   AF-A0A450W073-F1
#
_cell.length_a   1.000
_cell.length_b   1.000
_cell.length_c   1.000
_cell.angle_alpha   90.00
_cell.angle_beta   90.00
_cell.angle_gamma   90.00
#
_symmetry.space_group_name_H-M   'P 1'
#
loop_
_entity.id
_entity.type
_entity.pdbx_description
1 polymer ?
#
loop_
_entity_poly.entity_id
_entity_poly.type
_entity_poly.pdbx_seq_one_letter_code
_entity_poly.pdbx_strand_id
1 'polypeptide(L)'
;MVNAQDWYEEGQKGLGSDFRDEVHAVIGRIEENPWVYPIVYRGIRRALLHRFPYALFYLENNMTITVVACIHAKRDPVSIRRRLQGFG
;
A
#
# COMPACT_ATOMS: atom_id res chain seq x y z
N MET A 1 -18.35 0.14 -4.81
CA MET A 1 -17.51 1.07 -4.04
C MET A 1 -16.89 0.25 -2.92
N VAL A 2 -15.68 -0.28 -3.15
CA VAL A 2 -14.88 -0.97 -2.13
C VAL A 2 -13.92 0.09 -1.66
N ASN A 3 -14.27 0.72 -0.54
CA ASN A 3 -13.52 1.81 0.05
C ASN A 3 -12.21 1.26 0.63
N ALA A 4 -11.20 2.12 0.79
CA ALA A 4 -9.92 1.78 1.43
C ALA A 4 -10.05 1.03 2.78
N GLN A 5 -11.23 1.09 3.41
CA GLN A 5 -11.63 0.39 4.62
C GLN A 5 -11.59 -1.14 4.49
N ASP A 6 -12.03 -1.71 3.36
CA ASP A 6 -12.15 -3.17 3.24
C ASP A 6 -10.76 -3.84 3.27
N TRP A 7 -9.73 -3.15 2.76
CA TRP A 7 -8.34 -3.61 2.82
C TRP A 7 -7.71 -3.47 4.22
N TYR A 8 -8.09 -2.44 4.98
CA TYR A 8 -7.66 -2.29 6.38
C TYR A 8 -8.19 -3.43 7.27
N GLU A 9 -9.36 -3.99 6.95
CA GLU A 9 -9.96 -5.10 7.70
C GLU A 9 -9.47 -6.48 7.25
N GLU A 10 -9.08 -6.66 5.98
CA GLU A 10 -8.58 -7.94 5.45
C GLU A 10 -7.09 -8.24 5.77
N GLY A 11 -6.40 -7.31 6.43
CA GLY A 11 -4.99 -7.43 6.79
C GLY A 11 -4.73 -8.45 7.91
N GLN A 12 -4.53 -9.73 7.55
CA GLN A 12 -3.96 -10.84 8.34
C GLN A 12 -3.78 -10.60 9.85
N LYS A 13 -4.51 -11.36 10.69
CA LYS A 13 -4.18 -11.57 12.11
C LYS A 13 -2.68 -11.83 12.28
N GLY A 14 -1.95 -10.87 12.85
CA GLY A 14 -0.49 -10.97 13.04
C GLY A 14 0.29 -9.65 12.98
N LEU A 15 -0.34 -8.53 12.62
CA LEU A 15 0.30 -7.22 12.62
C LEU A 15 0.40 -6.72 14.08
N GLY A 16 1.56 -6.85 14.71
CA GLY A 16 1.83 -6.28 16.04
C GLY A 16 1.67 -4.74 16.06
N SER A 17 1.76 -4.13 17.25
CA SER A 17 1.67 -2.66 17.43
C SER A 17 2.66 -1.91 16.54
N ASP A 18 3.94 -2.31 16.57
CA ASP A 18 5.01 -1.65 15.81
C ASP A 18 4.79 -1.68 14.30
N PHE A 19 4.18 -2.74 13.77
CA PHE A 19 3.85 -2.81 12.35
C PHE A 19 2.75 -1.83 11.99
N ARG A 20 1.70 -1.76 12.83
CA ARG A 20 0.60 -0.81 12.61
C ARG A 20 1.10 0.63 12.67
N ASP A 21 1.95 0.95 13.65
CA ASP A 21 2.55 2.28 13.79
C ASP A 21 3.38 2.66 12.55
N GLU A 22 4.18 1.73 12.02
CA GLU A 22 4.93 1.96 10.78
C GLU A 22 4.01 2.15 9.56
N VAL A 23 2.93 1.36 9.44
CA VAL A 23 1.93 1.55 8.38
C VAL A 23 1.30 2.94 8.47
N HIS A 24 0.83 3.35 9.64
CA HIS A 24 0.24 4.67 9.85
C HIS A 24 1.24 5.79 9.54
N ALA A 25 2.51 5.64 9.93
CA ALA A 25 3.55 6.60 9.62
C ALA A 25 3.83 6.72 8.11
N VAL A 26 3.75 5.63 7.35
CA VAL A 26 3.85 5.68 5.88
C VAL A 26 2.61 6.34 5.28
N ILE A 27 1.42 6.08 5.81
CA ILE A 27 0.18 6.66 5.31
C ILE A 27 0.13 8.16 5.54
N GLY A 28 0.56 8.66 6.70
CA GLY A 28 0.69 10.11 6.93
C GLY A 28 1.61 10.78 5.91
N ARG A 29 2.73 10.14 5.55
CA ARG A 29 3.63 10.64 4.48
C ARG A 29 2.97 10.63 3.10
N ILE A 30 2.15 9.62 2.81
CA ILE A 30 1.37 9.56 1.57
C ILE A 30 0.31 10.68 1.55
N GLU A 31 -0.34 10.98 2.68
CA GLU A 31 -1.32 12.07 2.80
C GLU A 31 -0.67 13.45 2.64
N GLU A 32 0.51 13.66 3.23
CA GLU A 32 1.27 14.92 3.09
C GLU A 32 1.65 15.21 1.64
N ASN A 33 2.11 14.18 0.90
CA ASN A 33 2.41 14.30 -0.51
C ASN A 33 2.26 12.93 -1.21
N PRO A 34 1.13 12.69 -1.89
CA PRO A 34 0.87 11.41 -2.55
C PRO A 34 1.81 11.13 -3.72
N TRP A 35 2.57 12.12 -4.19
CA TRP A 35 3.40 12.00 -5.39
C TRP A 35 4.87 11.70 -5.09
N VAL A 36 5.29 11.62 -3.82
CA VAL A 36 6.68 11.32 -3.44
C VAL A 36 7.12 9.91 -3.82
N TYR A 37 6.18 8.96 -3.87
CA TYR A 37 6.47 7.57 -4.19
C TYR A 37 6.30 7.28 -5.68
N PRO A 38 7.19 6.45 -6.27
CA PRO A 38 7.17 6.20 -7.70
C PRO A 38 5.98 5.34 -8.11
N ILE A 39 5.48 5.58 -9.32
CA ILE A 39 4.51 4.71 -9.99
C ILE A 39 5.24 3.43 -10.42
N VAL A 40 4.67 2.27 -10.08
CA VAL A 40 5.22 0.95 -10.42
C VAL A 40 4.36 0.18 -11.41
N TYR A 41 3.06 0.48 -11.50
CA TYR A 41 2.15 -0.19 -12.43
C TYR A 41 0.85 0.62 -12.63
N ARG A 42 0.52 1.04 -13.86
CA ARG A 42 -0.77 1.67 -14.21
C ARG A 42 -1.26 2.75 -13.20
N GLY A 43 -0.39 3.68 -12.82
CA GLY A 43 -0.73 4.72 -11.84
C GLY A 43 -0.62 4.30 -10.37
N ILE A 44 -0.53 3.00 -10.08
CA ILE A 44 -0.28 2.48 -8.73
C ILE A 44 1.13 2.87 -8.31
N ARG A 45 1.23 3.54 -7.17
CA ARG A 45 2.47 3.95 -6.52
C ARG A 45 2.87 2.96 -5.43
N ARG A 46 4.17 2.90 -5.13
CA ARG A 46 4.73 1.96 -4.14
C ARG A 46 5.51 2.69 -3.05
N ALA A 47 5.02 2.61 -1.81
CA ALA A 47 5.69 3.11 -0.61
C ALA A 47 6.23 1.94 0.22
N LEU A 48 7.53 1.93 0.51
CA LEU A 48 8.12 0.93 1.40
C LEU A 48 7.91 1.32 2.86
N LEU A 49 7.59 0.34 3.69
CA LEU A 49 7.74 0.47 5.13
C LEU A 49 9.24 0.48 5.45
N HIS A 50 9.68 1.38 6.33
CA HIS A 50 11.10 1.52 6.64
C HIS A 50 11.60 0.43 7.59
N ARG A 51 10.77 0.05 8.57
CA ARG A 51 11.13 -0.92 9.61
C ARG A 51 10.85 -2.37 9.23
N PHE A 52 10.03 -2.59 8.22
CA PHE A 52 9.56 -3.92 7.83
C PHE A 52 9.72 -4.13 6.32
N PRO A 53 10.02 -5.35 5.85
CA PRO A 53 10.18 -5.66 4.43
C PRO A 53 8.81 -5.75 3.73
N TYR A 54 7.99 -4.71 3.82
CA TYR A 54 6.64 -4.60 3.26
C TYR A 54 6.51 -3.31 2.46
N ALA A 55 5.57 -3.30 1.53
CA ALA A 55 5.25 -2.14 0.71
C ALA A 55 3.74 -1.91 0.65
N LEU A 56 3.32 -0.66 0.84
CA LEU A 56 1.99 -0.18 0.48
C LEU A 56 1.94 0.16 -1.00
N PHE A 57 0.89 -0.32 -1.66
CA PHE A 57 0.52 0.01 -3.03
C PHE A 57 -0.75 0.83 -2.98
N TYR A 58 -0.74 1.99 -3.64
CA TYR A 58 -1.87 2.91 -3.60
C TYR A 58 -2.07 3.65 -4.91
N LEU A 59 -3.29 4.15 -5.11
CA LEU A 59 -3.68 5.06 -6.17
C LEU A 59 -4.00 6.42 -5.55
N GLU A 60 -3.69 7.49 -6.28
CA GLU A 60 -4.19 8.83 -5.98
C GLU A 60 -5.08 9.28 -7.14
N ASN A 61 -6.29 9.72 -6.83
CA ASN A 61 -7.24 10.25 -7.79
C ASN A 61 -8.08 11.37 -7.15
N ASN A 62 -8.03 12.57 -7.72
CA ASN A 62 -8.85 13.72 -7.32
C ASN A 62 -8.92 13.90 -5.80
N MET A 63 -7.75 13.98 -5.15
CA MET A 63 -7.58 14.15 -3.69
C MET A 63 -7.96 12.92 -2.84
N THR A 64 -8.30 11.79 -3.45
CA THR A 64 -8.56 10.54 -2.74
C THR A 64 -7.39 9.59 -2.91
N ILE A 65 -6.89 9.09 -1.78
CA ILE A 65 -5.83 8.07 -1.73
C ILE A 65 -6.50 6.74 -1.45
N THR A 66 -6.32 5.78 -2.36
CA THR A 66 -6.83 4.41 -2.20
C THR A 66 -5.66 3.46 -2.03
N VAL A 67 -5.48 2.92 -0.83
CA VAL A 67 -4.52 1.82 -0.61
C VAL A 67 -5.14 0.54 -1.14
N VAL A 68 -4.46 -0.11 -2.09
CA VAL A 68 -4.94 -1.32 -2.78
C VAL A 68 -4.30 -2.59 -2.24
N ALA A 69 -3.10 -2.50 -1.66
CA ALA A 69 -2.43 -3.64 -1.04
C ALA A 69 -1.28 -3.25 -0.10
N CYS A 70 -1.04 -4.05 0.94
CA CYS A 70 0.26 -4.15 1.63
C CYS A 70 0.84 -5.54 1.40
N ILE A 71 2.04 -5.59 0.82
CA ILE A 71 2.65 -6.86 0.42
C ILE A 71 4.09 -6.91 0.92
N HIS A 72 4.50 -8.08 1.44
CA HIS A 72 5.88 -8.35 1.79
C HIS A 72 6.77 -8.19 0.54
N ALA A 73 7.71 -7.25 0.58
CA ALA A 73 8.53 -6.80 -0.56
C ALA A 73 9.45 -7.89 -1.13
N LYS A 74 9.78 -8.93 -0.34
CA LYS A 74 10.53 -10.10 -0.83
C LYS A 74 9.69 -11.13 -1.60
N ARG A 75 8.37 -10.94 -1.73
CA ARG A 75 7.55 -11.83 -2.58
C ARG A 75 7.95 -11.69 -4.04
N ASP A 76 7.72 -12.77 -4.78
CA ASP A 76 7.98 -12.83 -6.21
C ASP A 76 7.33 -11.65 -6.96
N PRO A 77 8.09 -10.88 -7.75
CA PRO A 77 7.57 -9.73 -8.49
C PRO A 77 6.43 -10.07 -9.46
N VAL A 78 6.41 -11.28 -10.04
CA VAL A 78 5.33 -11.71 -10.94
C VAL A 78 4.03 -11.91 -10.17
N SER A 79 4.09 -12.52 -8.99
CA SER A 79 2.96 -12.64 -8.07
C SER A 79 2.43 -11.28 -7.64
N ILE A 80 3.31 -10.34 -7.28
CA ILE A 80 2.93 -8.96 -6.94
C ILE A 80 2.21 -8.32 -8.11
N ARG A 81 2.79 -8.35 -9.32
CA ARG A 81 2.20 -7.76 -10.52
C ARG A 81 0.83 -8.36 -10.85
N ARG A 82 0.67 -9.68 -10.71
CA ARG A 82 -0.62 -10.36 -10.91
C ARG A 82 -1.69 -9.86 -9.95
N ARG A 83 -1.32 -9.61 -8.68
CA ARG A 83 -2.25 -9.02 -7.70
C ARG A 83 -2.61 -7.58 -8.06
N LEU A 84 -1.67 -6.79 -8.55
CA LEU A 84 -1.90 -5.40 -8.95
C LEU A 84 -2.77 -5.25 -10.20
N GLN A 85 -2.79 -6.25 -11.09
CA GLN A 85 -3.66 -6.26 -12.28
C GLN A 85 -5.16 -6.20 -11.97
N GLY A 86 -5.58 -6.60 -10.76
CA GLY A 86 -6.98 -6.50 -10.33
C GLY A 86 -7.41 -5.09 -9.90
N PHE A 87 -6.50 -4.12 -9.83
CA PHE A 87 -6.74 -2.79 -9.26
C PHE A 87 -6.58 -1.63 -10.26
N GLY A 88 -6.39 -1.90 -11.55
CA GLY A 88 -6.27 -0.84 -12.57
C GLY A 88 -6.61 -1.30 -13.97
#